data_AF-B6BKI3-F1
#
_entry.id   AF-B6BKI3-F1
#
_cell.length_a   1.000
_cell.length_b   1.000
_cell.length_c   1.000
_cell.angle_alpha   90.00
_cell.angle_beta   90.00
_cell.angle_gamma   90.00
#
_symmetry.space_group_name_H-M   'P 1'
#
loop_
_entity.id
_entity.type
_entity.pdbx_description
1 polymer ?
#
loop_
_entity_poly.entity_id
_entity_poly.type
_entity_poly.pdbx_seq_one_letter_code
_entity_poly.pdbx_strand_id
1 'polypeptide(L)'
;MKISRLFKLLKSKYYTYFPDKNTSLFINHNHSVWDGFNKIDRKLDGEVLFELNEMHSAAIASSYLANVLCKKYNSALVGYSLHEPTWKSFFGFLLRTHEKVFSSFGMFKVLYTKLSQKQKEESSELFKRVYSSIKTKRDIENITVDGVLIGDLIYDSYLRKGNSTIDKENQDFIDSLKNSLNIYIFWKDYFNLQNIKAINVSHCVYNLAIPLRIAISRDIPAFQVSSEYLYRLNKHNISAYREFTNYNNIFCKLPMDIRSKGLEQAKEKIELRFKGKVGVDMRYSTKSAYGEHKHERLLKESPRIKILVALHCFFDSPHPYGHNLFPDFFEWLTFLGKITQETDYDWYLKTHPDYLPGNIPIINSFIEKYPKFKLLPSDSSHHQIIEEGINVALSTYGTIGFEYAALGIPVINASLNNPHIAYNFNIHPKSVEEYSELLHNLDKIDLKIDKKEVYEYYFMKHLYMKNNWLFDNHDQMIKDLGGYSKQFTSKVYEYWIKNYTLVKHKNKISTLNSFIESKDFFLESKHLKRN
;
A
#
# COMPACT_ATOMS: atom_id res chain seq x y z
N MET A 1 32.48 -17.34 1.99
CA MET A 1 31.37 -16.36 1.89
C MET A 1 30.99 -15.93 0.46
N LYS A 2 31.91 -15.92 -0.53
CA LYS A 2 31.61 -15.60 -1.95
C LYS A 2 30.86 -16.71 -2.71
N ILE A 3 31.19 -17.98 -2.47
CA ILE A 3 30.58 -19.14 -3.15
C ILE A 3 29.09 -19.29 -2.79
N SER A 4 28.70 -19.13 -1.53
CA SER A 4 27.29 -19.20 -1.12
C SER A 4 26.42 -18.07 -1.68
N ARG A 5 27.00 -16.87 -1.87
CA ARG A 5 26.32 -15.76 -2.58
C ARG A 5 26.16 -16.07 -4.06
N LEU A 6 27.17 -16.62 -4.71
CA LEU A 6 27.11 -17.04 -6.11
C LEU A 6 26.06 -18.14 -6.34
N PHE A 7 26.02 -19.16 -5.49
CA PHE A 7 24.99 -20.22 -5.54
C PHE A 7 23.59 -19.67 -5.30
N LYS A 8 23.40 -18.75 -4.34
CA LYS A 8 22.09 -18.08 -4.14
C LYS A 8 21.67 -17.26 -5.36
N LEU A 9 22.61 -16.55 -5.99
CA LEU A 9 22.37 -15.83 -7.24
C LEU A 9 21.97 -16.78 -8.37
N LEU A 10 22.74 -17.86 -8.61
CA LEU A 10 22.44 -18.85 -9.65
C LEU A 10 21.09 -19.54 -9.41
N LYS A 11 20.79 -19.90 -8.15
CA LYS A 11 19.51 -20.49 -7.77
C LYS A 11 18.33 -19.53 -7.98
N SER A 12 18.49 -18.27 -7.60
CA SER A 12 17.49 -17.23 -7.87
C SER A 12 17.21 -17.10 -9.37
N LYS A 13 18.28 -17.02 -10.18
CA LYS A 13 18.18 -16.97 -11.65
C LYS A 13 17.52 -18.21 -12.25
N TYR A 14 17.78 -19.40 -11.71
CA TYR A 14 17.14 -20.63 -12.17
C TYR A 14 15.62 -20.55 -11.99
N TYR A 15 15.12 -20.19 -10.81
CA TYR A 15 13.68 -20.06 -10.55
C TYR A 15 13.02 -18.89 -11.30
N THR A 16 13.80 -17.91 -11.78
CA THR A 16 13.29 -16.86 -12.68
C THR A 16 12.77 -17.43 -13.99
N TYR A 17 13.29 -18.55 -14.47
CA TYR A 17 12.90 -19.14 -15.77
C TYR A 17 12.29 -20.53 -15.66
N PHE A 18 12.65 -21.28 -14.62
CA PHE A 18 12.16 -22.64 -14.40
C PHE A 18 11.17 -22.65 -13.24
N PRO A 19 9.86 -22.82 -13.50
CA PRO A 19 8.86 -22.90 -12.45
C PRO A 19 9.14 -24.11 -11.55
N ASP A 20 8.91 -23.95 -10.24
CA ASP A 20 8.92 -25.10 -9.34
C ASP A 20 7.69 -26.01 -9.57
N LYS A 21 7.63 -27.14 -8.85
CA LYS A 21 6.55 -28.12 -8.98
C LYS A 21 5.17 -27.49 -8.80
N ASN A 22 4.99 -26.69 -7.75
CA ASN A 22 3.69 -26.10 -7.41
C ASN A 22 3.26 -25.05 -8.45
N THR A 23 4.21 -24.26 -8.95
CA THR A 23 3.98 -23.30 -10.05
C THR A 23 3.63 -24.01 -11.35
N SER A 24 4.31 -25.12 -11.66
CA SER A 24 4.01 -25.92 -12.86
C SER A 24 2.61 -26.54 -12.79
N LEU A 25 2.21 -27.06 -11.62
CA LEU A 25 0.85 -27.55 -11.38
C LEU A 25 -0.19 -26.43 -11.54
N PHE A 26 0.11 -25.21 -11.09
CA PHE A 26 -0.77 -24.06 -11.26
C PHE A 26 -0.94 -23.64 -12.71
N ILE A 27 0.14 -23.62 -13.48
CA ILE A 27 0.11 -23.35 -14.91
C ILE A 27 -0.80 -24.36 -15.62
N ASN A 28 -0.63 -25.65 -15.35
CA ASN A 28 -1.48 -26.70 -15.92
C ASN A 28 -2.94 -26.58 -15.47
N HIS A 29 -3.18 -26.25 -14.20
CA HIS A 29 -4.51 -25.99 -13.67
C HIS A 29 -5.18 -24.81 -14.40
N ASN A 30 -4.48 -23.70 -14.58
CA ASN A 30 -5.00 -22.55 -15.32
C ASN A 30 -5.32 -22.89 -16.78
N HIS A 31 -4.47 -23.66 -17.46
CA HIS A 31 -4.78 -24.13 -18.80
C HIS A 31 -6.11 -24.89 -18.82
N SER A 32 -6.35 -25.80 -17.87
CA SER A 32 -7.63 -26.53 -17.81
C SER A 32 -8.83 -25.66 -17.40
N VAL A 33 -8.65 -24.71 -16.49
CA VAL A 33 -9.76 -23.90 -15.94
C VAL A 33 -10.19 -22.80 -16.91
N TRP A 34 -9.22 -22.21 -17.60
CA TRP A 34 -9.46 -21.09 -18.52
C TRP A 34 -9.56 -21.53 -19.97
N ASP A 35 -9.32 -22.82 -20.28
CA ASP A 35 -9.63 -23.38 -21.60
C ASP A 35 -11.10 -23.14 -21.93
N GLY A 36 -11.35 -22.71 -23.16
CA GLY A 36 -12.70 -22.38 -23.60
C GLY A 36 -13.27 -21.04 -23.08
N PHE A 37 -12.75 -20.48 -21.98
CA PHE A 37 -13.30 -19.27 -21.36
C PHE A 37 -13.14 -18.04 -22.27
N ASN A 38 -11.99 -17.96 -22.93
CA ASN A 38 -11.65 -16.98 -23.96
C ASN A 38 -11.48 -17.67 -25.32
N LYS A 39 -12.49 -18.38 -25.85
CA LYS A 39 -12.42 -18.81 -27.26
C LYS A 39 -12.43 -17.57 -28.15
N ILE A 40 -11.23 -17.16 -28.57
CA ILE A 40 -10.95 -16.04 -29.48
C ILE A 40 -11.27 -16.49 -30.90
N ASP A 41 -12.53 -16.81 -31.19
CA ASP A 41 -13.00 -17.07 -32.56
C ASP A 41 -13.45 -15.77 -33.26
N ARG A 42 -13.20 -14.61 -32.64
CA ARG A 42 -13.65 -13.30 -33.09
C ARG A 42 -12.50 -12.29 -33.11
N LYS A 43 -12.57 -11.35 -34.05
CA LYS A 43 -11.70 -10.16 -34.07
C LYS A 43 -11.81 -9.45 -32.71
N LEU A 44 -10.72 -9.40 -31.97
CA LEU A 44 -10.67 -8.79 -30.64
C LEU A 44 -10.91 -7.28 -30.74
N ASP A 45 -11.65 -6.73 -29.78
CA ASP A 45 -11.94 -5.31 -29.63
C ASP A 45 -11.07 -4.74 -28.50
N GLY A 46 -9.79 -4.53 -28.80
CA GLY A 46 -8.86 -3.85 -27.91
C GLY A 46 -8.16 -4.74 -26.88
N GLU A 47 -7.59 -4.10 -25.86
CA GLU A 47 -6.69 -4.72 -24.89
C GLU A 47 -7.10 -4.46 -23.44
N VAL A 48 -6.87 -5.45 -22.58
CA VAL A 48 -6.92 -5.33 -21.13
C VAL A 48 -5.50 -5.47 -20.59
N LEU A 49 -5.03 -4.45 -19.87
CA LEU A 49 -3.66 -4.35 -19.39
C LEU A 49 -3.52 -4.88 -17.96
N PHE A 50 -2.52 -5.71 -17.70
CA PHE A 50 -2.21 -6.22 -16.37
C PHE A 50 -0.73 -6.00 -16.03
N GLU A 51 -0.48 -5.35 -14.89
CA GLU A 51 0.86 -5.25 -14.34
C GLU A 51 1.39 -6.65 -13.97
N LEU A 52 2.56 -6.99 -14.49
CA LEU A 52 3.26 -8.21 -14.11
C LEU A 52 3.98 -8.04 -12.77
N ASN A 53 3.60 -8.84 -11.79
CA ASN A 53 4.24 -8.91 -10.48
C ASN A 53 4.52 -10.36 -10.05
N GLU A 54 5.39 -10.54 -9.06
CA GLU A 54 5.81 -11.85 -8.55
C GLU A 54 4.99 -12.32 -7.32
N MET A 55 3.92 -11.60 -6.97
CA MET A 55 3.09 -11.95 -5.82
C MET A 55 2.12 -13.06 -6.20
N HIS A 56 2.41 -14.29 -5.75
CA HIS A 56 1.71 -15.49 -6.17
C HIS A 56 0.20 -15.46 -5.85
N SER A 57 -0.18 -14.97 -4.65
CA SER A 57 -1.58 -14.81 -4.29
C SER A 57 -2.31 -13.78 -5.17
N ALA A 58 -1.61 -12.71 -5.60
CA ALA A 58 -2.14 -11.72 -6.52
C ALA A 58 -2.25 -12.26 -7.97
N ALA A 59 -1.39 -13.21 -8.37
CA ALA A 59 -1.51 -13.87 -9.67
C ALA A 59 -2.78 -14.73 -9.77
N ILE A 60 -3.20 -15.39 -8.68
CA ILE A 60 -4.50 -16.07 -8.61
C ILE A 60 -5.63 -15.06 -8.77
N ALA A 61 -5.58 -13.95 -8.03
CA ALA A 61 -6.58 -12.90 -8.11
C ALA A 61 -6.68 -12.31 -9.54
N SER A 62 -5.52 -12.09 -10.15
CA SER A 62 -5.37 -11.56 -11.50
C SER A 62 -5.93 -12.52 -12.55
N SER A 63 -5.75 -13.84 -12.41
CA SER A 63 -6.30 -14.80 -13.37
C SER A 63 -7.81 -14.71 -13.47
N TYR A 64 -8.51 -14.52 -12.33
CA TYR A 64 -9.96 -14.32 -12.32
C TYR A 64 -10.38 -12.97 -12.92
N LEU A 65 -9.79 -11.87 -12.43
CA LEU A 65 -10.17 -10.53 -12.91
C LEU A 65 -9.88 -10.36 -14.40
N ALA A 66 -8.71 -10.80 -14.86
CA ALA A 66 -8.30 -10.69 -16.26
C ALA A 66 -9.27 -11.41 -17.19
N ASN A 67 -9.62 -12.67 -16.88
CA ASN A 67 -10.53 -13.45 -17.69
C ASN A 67 -11.93 -12.81 -17.75
N VAL A 68 -12.46 -12.34 -16.62
CA VAL A 68 -13.77 -11.66 -16.60
C VAL A 68 -13.76 -10.37 -17.44
N LEU A 69 -12.71 -9.55 -17.32
CA LEU A 69 -12.57 -8.32 -18.10
C LEU A 69 -12.40 -8.60 -19.61
N CYS A 70 -11.52 -9.53 -19.99
CA CYS A 70 -11.30 -9.89 -21.39
C CYS A 70 -12.57 -10.43 -22.04
N LYS A 71 -13.33 -11.27 -21.33
CA LYS A 71 -14.63 -11.75 -21.80
C LYS A 71 -15.65 -10.61 -21.94
N LYS A 72 -15.76 -9.72 -20.94
CA LYS A 72 -16.70 -8.59 -20.95
C LYS A 72 -16.45 -7.64 -22.12
N TYR A 73 -15.18 -7.35 -22.41
CA TYR A 73 -14.79 -6.39 -23.45
C TYR A 73 -14.42 -7.03 -24.79
N ASN A 74 -14.47 -8.37 -24.91
CA ASN A 74 -13.98 -9.11 -26.07
C ASN A 74 -12.54 -8.68 -26.45
N SER A 75 -11.65 -8.63 -25.46
CA SER A 75 -10.33 -8.01 -25.59
C SER A 75 -9.18 -9.00 -25.36
N ALA A 76 -8.01 -8.61 -25.85
CA ALA A 76 -6.78 -9.35 -25.66
C ALA A 76 -6.17 -9.05 -24.28
N LEU A 77 -5.62 -10.06 -23.60
CA LEU A 77 -4.91 -9.86 -22.33
C LEU A 77 -3.43 -9.53 -22.56
N VAL A 78 -3.01 -8.34 -22.13
CA VAL A 78 -1.64 -7.85 -22.28
C VAL A 78 -1.01 -7.63 -20.92
N GLY A 79 0.10 -8.32 -20.66
CA GLY A 79 0.93 -8.05 -19.49
C GLY A 79 1.85 -6.86 -19.74
N TYR A 80 2.21 -6.13 -18.71
CA TYR A 80 3.24 -5.10 -18.82
C TYR A 80 4.19 -5.05 -17.63
N SER A 81 5.40 -4.56 -17.90
CA SER A 81 6.44 -4.25 -16.91
C SER A 81 7.08 -2.92 -17.27
N LEU A 82 7.38 -2.09 -16.28
CA LEU A 82 8.01 -0.79 -16.52
C LEU A 82 9.47 -0.90 -16.95
N HIS A 83 10.12 -2.04 -16.69
CA HIS A 83 11.50 -2.28 -17.04
C HIS A 83 11.64 -3.58 -17.82
N GLU A 84 12.41 -3.51 -18.91
CA GLU A 84 12.89 -4.70 -19.62
C GLU A 84 14.03 -5.33 -18.81
N PRO A 85 13.98 -6.64 -18.51
CA PRO A 85 15.09 -7.32 -17.85
C PRO A 85 16.34 -7.23 -18.72
N THR A 86 17.47 -6.82 -18.13
CA THR A 86 18.75 -6.62 -18.84
C THR A 86 19.24 -7.85 -19.59
N TRP A 87 18.80 -9.06 -19.24
CA TRP A 87 19.19 -10.31 -19.91
C TRP A 87 18.16 -10.85 -20.90
N LYS A 88 16.99 -10.22 -21.00
CA LYS A 88 16.03 -10.56 -22.05
C LYS A 88 16.61 -10.22 -23.43
N SER A 89 17.55 -9.27 -23.52
CA SER A 89 18.36 -9.05 -24.71
C SER A 89 19.24 -10.26 -25.11
N PHE A 90 19.63 -11.12 -24.16
CA PHE A 90 20.49 -12.28 -24.40
C PHE A 90 19.71 -13.60 -24.57
N PHE A 91 18.59 -13.79 -23.86
CA PHE A 91 17.77 -15.02 -23.89
C PHE A 91 16.35 -14.75 -24.39
N GLY A 92 16.16 -13.80 -25.32
CA GLY A 92 14.88 -13.14 -25.63
C GLY A 92 13.68 -14.02 -26.00
N PHE A 93 13.86 -15.33 -26.16
CA PHE A 93 12.80 -16.31 -26.40
C PHE A 93 12.25 -16.96 -25.12
N LEU A 94 12.96 -16.93 -23.98
CA LEU A 94 12.52 -17.60 -22.75
C LEU A 94 11.61 -16.69 -21.91
N LEU A 95 10.36 -17.11 -21.74
CA LEU A 95 9.45 -16.48 -20.78
C LEU A 95 9.93 -16.71 -19.34
N ARG A 96 9.87 -15.67 -18.51
CA ARG A 96 10.10 -15.78 -17.07
C ARG A 96 8.96 -16.56 -16.39
N THR A 97 9.20 -17.11 -15.21
CA THR A 97 8.24 -17.94 -14.47
C THR A 97 6.90 -17.23 -14.25
N HIS A 98 6.88 -15.96 -13.84
CA HIS A 98 5.63 -15.21 -13.70
C HIS A 98 5.00 -14.86 -15.05
N GLU A 99 5.79 -14.63 -16.11
CA GLU A 99 5.25 -14.47 -17.47
C GLU A 99 4.54 -15.74 -17.93
N LYS A 100 5.12 -16.93 -17.66
CA LYS A 100 4.47 -18.23 -17.91
C LYS A 100 3.18 -18.39 -17.12
N VAL A 101 3.15 -17.97 -15.86
CA VAL A 101 1.93 -17.97 -15.04
C VAL A 101 0.85 -17.10 -15.68
N PHE A 102 1.16 -15.87 -16.10
CA PHE A 102 0.18 -15.01 -16.76
C PHE A 102 -0.27 -15.55 -18.13
N SER A 103 0.65 -16.13 -18.90
CA SER A 103 0.32 -16.79 -20.17
C SER A 103 -0.61 -17.98 -19.97
N SER A 104 -0.51 -18.70 -18.85
CA SER A 104 -1.38 -19.85 -18.56
C SER A 104 -2.87 -19.52 -18.44
N PHE A 105 -3.22 -18.24 -18.22
CA PHE A 105 -4.62 -17.78 -18.16
C PHE A 105 -4.97 -16.78 -19.26
N GLY A 106 -4.22 -16.77 -20.37
CA GLY A 106 -4.61 -16.09 -21.62
C GLY A 106 -3.79 -14.86 -21.99
N MET A 107 -2.72 -14.53 -21.25
CA MET A 107 -1.84 -13.41 -21.64
C MET A 107 -1.03 -13.78 -22.88
N PHE A 108 -1.22 -13.05 -23.98
CA PHE A 108 -0.57 -13.36 -25.26
C PHE A 108 0.72 -12.58 -25.51
N LYS A 109 0.89 -11.39 -24.91
CA LYS A 109 2.12 -10.60 -25.02
C LYS A 109 2.46 -9.85 -23.73
N VAL A 110 3.74 -9.47 -23.63
CA VAL A 110 4.27 -8.62 -22.57
C VAL A 110 4.84 -7.34 -23.17
N LEU A 111 4.43 -6.20 -22.62
CA LEU A 111 4.97 -4.88 -22.96
C LEU A 111 6.05 -4.47 -21.97
N TYR A 112 7.06 -3.79 -22.48
CA TYR A 112 8.05 -3.08 -21.68
C TYR A 112 8.09 -1.62 -22.09
N THR A 113 8.34 -0.74 -21.14
CA THR A 113 8.56 0.69 -21.42
C THR A 113 9.89 0.85 -22.18
N LYS A 114 9.78 1.04 -23.49
CA LYS A 114 10.92 1.28 -24.38
C LYS A 114 10.60 2.43 -25.32
N LEU A 115 11.27 3.54 -25.11
CA LEU A 115 11.00 4.77 -25.86
C LEU A 115 11.58 4.68 -27.28
N SER A 116 10.76 5.08 -28.25
CA SER A 116 11.22 5.44 -29.59
C SER A 116 12.10 6.70 -29.54
N GLN A 117 12.81 7.00 -30.64
CA GLN A 117 13.64 8.21 -30.71
C GLN A 117 12.81 9.49 -30.51
N LYS A 118 11.65 9.58 -31.16
CA LYS A 118 10.70 10.68 -30.98
C LYS A 118 10.26 10.84 -29.52
N GLN A 119 9.93 9.75 -28.84
CA GLN A 119 9.54 9.77 -27.43
C GLN A 119 10.68 10.21 -26.50
N LYS A 120 11.94 9.89 -26.84
CA LYS A 120 13.09 10.36 -26.06
C LYS A 120 13.27 11.87 -26.17
N GLU A 121 13.06 12.42 -27.36
CA GLU A 121 13.11 13.87 -27.61
C GLU A 121 12.01 14.58 -26.82
N GLU A 122 10.76 14.12 -26.97
CA GLU A 122 9.61 14.67 -26.23
C GLU A 122 9.80 14.58 -24.71
N SER A 123 10.27 13.42 -24.20
CA SER A 123 10.56 13.26 -22.78
C SER A 123 11.68 14.18 -22.30
N SER A 124 12.68 14.46 -23.14
CA SER A 124 13.78 15.38 -22.80
C SER A 124 13.29 16.82 -22.71
N GLU A 125 12.38 17.24 -23.58
CA GLU A 125 11.73 18.55 -23.51
C GLU A 125 10.82 18.66 -22.28
N LEU A 126 10.00 17.64 -22.04
CA LEU A 126 9.16 17.53 -20.85
C LEU A 126 10.00 17.61 -19.57
N PHE A 127 11.11 16.88 -19.52
CA PHE A 127 12.03 16.92 -18.38
C PHE A 127 12.58 18.32 -18.14
N LYS A 128 13.09 19.01 -19.16
CA LYS A 128 13.61 20.39 -19.00
C LYS A 128 12.55 21.33 -18.44
N ARG A 129 11.31 21.23 -18.94
CA ARG A 129 10.19 22.05 -18.47
C ARG A 129 9.81 21.72 -17.02
N VAL A 130 9.64 20.44 -16.69
CA VAL A 130 9.26 20.00 -15.35
C VAL A 130 10.36 20.34 -14.35
N TYR A 131 11.62 19.97 -14.64
CA TYR A 131 12.75 20.19 -13.74
C TYR A 131 12.97 21.67 -13.41
N SER A 132 12.88 22.55 -14.41
CA SER A 132 13.04 24.00 -14.18
C SER A 132 11.91 24.63 -13.36
N SER A 133 10.74 23.99 -13.27
CA SER A 133 9.62 24.46 -12.45
C SER A 133 9.72 24.06 -10.98
N ILE A 134 10.56 23.07 -10.63
CA ILE A 134 10.68 22.55 -9.27
C ILE A 134 11.49 23.53 -8.40
N LYS A 135 10.83 24.12 -7.41
CA LYS A 135 11.47 24.97 -6.38
C LYS A 135 11.44 24.31 -5.01
N THR A 136 10.40 23.54 -4.74
CA THR A 136 10.11 22.90 -3.46
C THR A 136 9.74 21.43 -3.65
N LYS A 137 9.80 20.65 -2.56
CA LYS A 137 9.30 19.26 -2.54
C LYS A 137 7.81 19.17 -2.85
N ARG A 138 7.02 20.20 -2.48
CA ARG A 138 5.60 20.30 -2.84
C ARG A 138 5.39 20.43 -4.33
N ASP A 139 6.27 21.16 -5.04
CA ASP A 139 6.18 21.24 -6.50
C ASP A 139 6.37 19.87 -7.14
N ILE A 140 7.17 18.99 -6.52
CA ILE A 140 7.38 17.61 -6.98
C ILE A 140 6.13 16.77 -6.77
N GLU A 141 5.53 16.78 -5.57
CA GLU A 141 4.26 16.07 -5.30
C GLU A 141 3.15 16.49 -6.27
N ASN A 142 3.12 17.78 -6.63
CA ASN A 142 2.10 18.36 -7.50
C ASN A 142 2.41 18.29 -9.00
N ILE A 143 3.46 17.56 -9.42
CA ILE A 143 3.74 17.40 -10.86
C ILE A 143 2.54 16.75 -11.55
N THR A 144 1.94 17.52 -12.45
CA THR A 144 0.94 17.03 -13.40
C THR A 144 1.50 17.08 -14.82
N VAL A 145 1.23 16.04 -15.61
CA VAL A 145 1.50 16.04 -17.06
C VAL A 145 0.19 15.76 -17.78
N ASP A 146 -0.18 16.64 -18.73
CA ASP A 146 -1.48 16.62 -19.44
C ASP A 146 -2.70 16.46 -18.49
N GLY A 147 -2.67 17.14 -17.34
CA GLY A 147 -3.71 17.07 -16.32
C GLY A 147 -3.72 15.79 -15.47
N VAL A 148 -2.75 14.89 -15.65
CA VAL A 148 -2.59 13.66 -14.86
C VAL A 148 -1.59 13.90 -13.73
N LEU A 149 -2.03 13.78 -12.47
CA LEU A 149 -1.16 13.83 -11.29
C LEU A 149 -0.27 12.58 -11.23
N ILE A 150 1.04 12.80 -11.30
CA ILE A 150 2.07 11.76 -11.19
C ILE A 150 3.17 12.10 -10.18
N GLY A 151 3.14 13.30 -9.60
CA GLY A 151 4.17 13.80 -8.69
C GLY A 151 4.32 12.97 -7.42
N ASP A 152 3.22 12.59 -6.79
CA ASP A 152 3.16 11.63 -5.67
C ASP A 152 3.84 10.29 -6.02
N LEU A 153 3.57 9.77 -7.23
CA LEU A 153 4.16 8.52 -7.71
C LEU A 153 5.67 8.62 -7.94
N ILE A 154 6.14 9.76 -8.46
CA ILE A 154 7.57 10.06 -8.67
C ILE A 154 8.28 10.12 -7.31
N TYR A 155 7.67 10.84 -6.37
CA TYR A 155 8.20 11.04 -5.03
C TYR A 155 8.39 9.70 -4.32
N ASP A 156 7.32 8.92 -4.22
CA ASP A 156 7.31 7.63 -3.54
C ASP A 156 8.28 6.64 -4.19
N SER A 157 8.39 6.66 -5.52
CA SER A 157 9.31 5.79 -6.26
C SER A 157 10.77 6.09 -5.95
N TYR A 158 11.10 7.36 -5.71
CA TYR A 158 12.44 7.77 -5.36
C TYR A 158 12.80 7.36 -3.92
N LEU A 159 11.90 7.56 -2.96
CA LEU A 159 12.12 7.16 -1.57
C LEU A 159 12.29 5.65 -1.41
N ARG A 160 11.48 4.86 -2.14
CA ARG A 160 11.53 3.39 -2.12
C ARG A 160 12.90 2.82 -2.53
N LYS A 161 13.74 3.59 -3.22
CA LYS A 161 15.12 3.21 -3.56
C LYS A 161 16.10 3.29 -2.37
N GLY A 162 15.63 3.68 -1.18
CA GLY A 162 16.45 3.82 0.03
C GLY A 162 16.82 5.27 0.35
N ASN A 163 16.09 6.25 -0.20
CA ASN A 163 16.27 7.67 0.10
C ASN A 163 15.23 8.12 1.13
N SER A 164 15.62 8.96 2.09
CA SER A 164 14.72 9.41 3.17
C SER A 164 13.93 10.67 2.84
N THR A 165 14.44 11.48 1.91
CA THR A 165 13.78 12.68 1.37
C THR A 165 14.37 12.99 -0.01
N ILE A 166 13.76 13.92 -0.73
CA ILE A 166 14.28 14.40 -2.01
C ILE A 166 15.24 15.57 -1.82
N ASP A 167 16.37 15.50 -2.50
CA ASP A 167 17.18 16.67 -2.84
C ASP A 167 17.10 16.87 -4.36
N LYS A 168 16.71 18.06 -4.81
CA LYS A 168 16.51 18.33 -6.23
C LYS A 168 17.81 18.28 -7.03
N GLU A 169 18.94 18.59 -6.41
CA GLU A 169 20.26 18.59 -7.06
C GLU A 169 20.93 17.21 -7.03
N ASN A 170 20.31 16.24 -6.36
CA ASN A 170 20.81 14.88 -6.31
C ASN A 170 20.65 14.19 -7.68
N GLN A 171 21.75 13.62 -8.20
CA GLN A 171 21.76 12.97 -9.50
C GLN A 171 20.82 11.75 -9.58
N ASP A 172 20.71 10.96 -8.51
CA ASP A 172 19.78 9.82 -8.47
C ASP A 172 18.33 10.30 -8.54
N PHE A 173 18.01 11.45 -7.95
CA PHE A 173 16.68 12.05 -8.08
C PHE A 173 16.43 12.53 -9.50
N ILE A 174 17.39 13.26 -10.09
CA ILE A 174 17.32 13.73 -11.49
C ILE A 174 17.06 12.56 -12.45
N ASP A 175 17.79 11.46 -12.28
CA ASP A 175 17.64 10.25 -13.08
C ASP A 175 16.30 9.55 -12.83
N SER A 176 15.84 9.53 -11.56
CA SER A 176 14.53 8.98 -11.19
C SER A 176 13.37 9.78 -11.79
N LEU A 177 13.45 11.10 -11.75
CA LEU A 177 12.48 12.01 -12.38
C LEU A 177 12.42 11.76 -13.88
N LYS A 178 13.58 11.77 -14.56
CA LYS A 178 13.66 11.50 -16.00
C LYS A 178 13.09 10.13 -16.38
N ASN A 179 13.39 9.09 -15.60
CA ASN A 179 12.83 7.76 -15.81
C ASN A 179 11.30 7.74 -15.67
N SER A 180 10.76 8.47 -14.70
CA SER A 180 9.31 8.53 -14.48
C SER A 180 8.59 9.27 -15.61
N LEU A 181 9.18 10.36 -16.12
CA LEU A 181 8.67 11.07 -17.29
C LEU A 181 8.76 10.22 -18.57
N ASN A 182 9.83 9.42 -18.72
CA ASN A 182 9.93 8.44 -19.81
C ASN A 182 8.78 7.43 -19.77
N ILE A 183 8.47 6.89 -18.58
CA ILE A 183 7.34 5.98 -18.38
C ILE A 183 6.04 6.68 -18.80
N TYR A 184 5.81 7.90 -18.34
CA TYR A 184 4.61 8.65 -18.71
C TYR A 184 4.47 8.83 -20.22
N ILE A 185 5.51 9.31 -20.92
CA ILE A 185 5.47 9.54 -22.37
C ILE A 185 5.18 8.24 -23.14
N PHE A 186 5.87 7.16 -22.80
CA PHE A 186 5.62 5.85 -23.44
C PHE A 186 4.17 5.42 -23.30
N TRP A 187 3.62 5.48 -22.09
CA TRP A 187 2.26 5.03 -21.83
C TRP A 187 1.21 5.97 -22.40
N LYS A 188 1.42 7.28 -22.36
CA LYS A 188 0.53 8.25 -23.03
C LYS A 188 0.34 7.89 -24.50
N ASP A 189 1.43 7.65 -25.20
CA ASP A 189 1.38 7.27 -26.62
C ASP A 189 0.76 5.89 -26.83
N TYR A 190 1.07 4.93 -25.96
CA TYR A 190 0.46 3.60 -26.03
C TYR A 190 -1.06 3.67 -25.92
N PHE A 191 -1.59 4.42 -24.94
CA PHE A 191 -3.02 4.66 -24.76
C PHE A 191 -3.64 5.49 -25.91
N ASN A 192 -2.86 6.29 -26.64
CA ASN A 192 -3.34 7.02 -27.83
C ASN A 192 -3.47 6.10 -29.06
N LEU A 193 -2.58 5.12 -29.18
CA LEU A 193 -2.50 4.25 -30.36
C LEU A 193 -3.34 2.97 -30.21
N GLN A 194 -3.51 2.49 -28.98
CA GLN A 194 -4.19 1.24 -28.69
C GLN A 194 -5.54 1.48 -28.02
N ASN A 195 -6.53 0.66 -28.40
CA ASN A 195 -7.87 0.67 -27.80
C ASN A 195 -7.83 -0.09 -26.46
N ILE A 196 -7.49 0.62 -25.38
CA ILE A 196 -7.41 0.04 -24.03
C ILE A 196 -8.79 0.04 -23.38
N LYS A 197 -9.26 -1.14 -22.98
CA LYS A 197 -10.59 -1.33 -22.38
C LYS A 197 -10.59 -1.38 -20.86
N ALA A 198 -9.48 -1.83 -20.26
CA ALA A 198 -9.28 -1.80 -18.81
C ALA A 198 -7.80 -1.95 -18.45
N ILE A 199 -7.44 -1.56 -17.23
CA ILE A 199 -6.12 -1.79 -16.65
C ILE A 199 -6.24 -2.28 -15.21
N ASN A 200 -5.31 -3.15 -14.80
CA ASN A 200 -5.14 -3.59 -13.42
C ASN A 200 -3.70 -3.42 -12.94
N VAL A 201 -3.54 -2.92 -11.71
CA VAL A 201 -2.28 -2.84 -10.97
C VAL A 201 -2.35 -3.63 -9.65
N SER A 202 -1.19 -3.95 -9.10
CA SER A 202 -1.06 -4.48 -7.75
C SER A 202 -1.13 -3.40 -6.67
N HIS A 203 -0.62 -2.19 -6.95
CA HIS A 203 -0.55 -1.07 -6.01
C HIS A 203 -0.92 0.24 -6.71
N CYS A 204 -1.48 1.21 -5.98
CA CYS A 204 -1.84 2.53 -6.53
C CYS A 204 -0.76 3.60 -6.31
N VAL A 205 0.42 3.17 -5.85
CA VAL A 205 1.59 4.00 -5.53
C VAL A 205 2.77 3.60 -6.41
N TYR A 206 3.80 4.46 -6.43
CA TYR A 206 4.99 4.31 -7.26
C TYR A 206 4.71 4.42 -8.77
N ASN A 207 5.78 4.39 -9.57
CA ASN A 207 5.73 4.56 -11.03
C ASN A 207 4.84 3.53 -11.73
N LEU A 208 4.62 2.35 -11.12
CA LEU A 208 3.74 1.32 -11.69
C LEU A 208 2.29 1.78 -11.83
N ALA A 209 1.89 2.81 -11.07
CA ALA A 209 0.57 3.42 -11.14
C ALA A 209 0.49 4.58 -12.15
N ILE A 210 1.58 4.95 -12.84
CA ILE A 210 1.53 5.97 -13.91
C ILE A 210 0.54 5.56 -15.02
N PRO A 211 0.61 4.33 -15.59
CA PRO A 211 -0.37 3.88 -16.59
C PRO A 211 -1.80 3.86 -16.06
N LEU A 212 -1.96 3.55 -14.76
CA LEU A 212 -3.25 3.55 -14.07
C LEU A 212 -3.87 4.96 -14.01
N ARG A 213 -3.07 5.98 -13.66
CA ARG A 213 -3.54 7.38 -13.61
C ARG A 213 -3.90 7.91 -15.00
N ILE A 214 -3.17 7.50 -16.04
CA ILE A 214 -3.52 7.79 -17.45
C ILE A 214 -4.86 7.14 -17.83
N ALA A 215 -5.10 5.90 -17.42
CA ALA A 215 -6.39 5.24 -17.67
C ALA A 215 -7.55 5.97 -16.98
N ILE A 216 -7.38 6.34 -15.70
CA ILE A 216 -8.38 7.08 -14.93
C ILE A 216 -8.71 8.43 -15.57
N SER A 217 -7.71 9.18 -16.05
CA SER A 217 -7.96 10.49 -16.68
C SER A 217 -8.78 10.38 -17.97
N ARG A 218 -8.71 9.22 -18.65
CA ARG A 218 -9.43 8.88 -19.87
C ARG A 218 -10.75 8.14 -19.64
N ASP A 219 -11.20 8.04 -18.38
CA ASP A 219 -12.40 7.27 -17.98
C ASP A 219 -12.34 5.78 -18.38
N ILE A 220 -11.13 5.24 -18.53
CA ILE A 220 -10.90 3.81 -18.78
C ILE A 220 -10.98 3.07 -17.43
N PRO A 221 -11.76 1.97 -17.34
CA PRO A 221 -11.85 1.15 -16.15
C PRO A 221 -10.47 0.75 -15.58
N ALA A 222 -10.20 1.20 -14.37
CA ALA A 222 -8.93 1.04 -13.68
C ALA A 222 -9.14 0.26 -12.38
N PHE A 223 -8.35 -0.79 -12.16
CA PHE A 223 -8.53 -1.71 -11.05
C PHE A 223 -7.25 -1.89 -10.23
N GLN A 224 -7.43 -2.18 -8.94
CA GLN A 224 -6.40 -2.74 -8.08
C GLN A 224 -6.95 -4.02 -7.47
N VAL A 225 -6.24 -5.13 -7.66
CA VAL A 225 -6.66 -6.45 -7.15
C VAL A 225 -5.58 -7.10 -6.31
N SER A 226 -5.99 -7.72 -5.20
CA SER A 226 -5.18 -8.58 -4.35
C SER A 226 -5.97 -9.82 -3.93
N SER A 227 -5.35 -10.67 -3.12
CA SER A 227 -6.02 -11.83 -2.52
C SER A 227 -7.14 -11.47 -1.53
N GLU A 228 -7.17 -10.22 -1.07
CA GLU A 228 -8.08 -9.74 -0.02
C GLU A 228 -9.04 -8.66 -0.51
N TYR A 229 -8.62 -7.86 -1.49
CA TYR A 229 -9.35 -6.67 -1.88
C TYR A 229 -9.41 -6.53 -3.40
N LEU A 230 -10.48 -5.90 -3.87
CA LEU A 230 -10.65 -5.49 -5.25
C LEU A 230 -11.29 -4.11 -5.28
N TYR A 231 -10.63 -3.18 -5.96
CA TYR A 231 -11.08 -1.80 -6.14
C TYR A 231 -11.25 -1.46 -7.62
N ARG A 232 -12.22 -0.59 -7.89
CA ARG A 232 -12.38 0.11 -9.17
C ARG A 232 -12.14 1.60 -8.93
N LEU A 233 -11.01 2.07 -9.42
CA LEU A 233 -10.56 3.44 -9.23
C LEU A 233 -11.24 4.38 -10.23
N ASN A 234 -11.35 5.65 -9.84
CA ASN A 234 -11.96 6.71 -10.65
C ASN A 234 -11.35 8.07 -10.30
N LYS A 235 -11.80 9.14 -10.96
CA LYS A 235 -11.27 10.50 -10.76
C LYS A 235 -11.43 11.03 -9.32
N HIS A 236 -12.42 10.55 -8.57
CA HIS A 236 -12.61 10.90 -7.15
C HIS A 236 -11.76 10.04 -6.21
N ASN A 237 -11.54 8.77 -6.57
CA ASN A 237 -10.73 7.82 -5.82
C ASN A 237 -9.67 7.18 -6.70
N ILE A 238 -8.58 7.92 -6.87
CA ILE A 238 -7.43 7.54 -7.70
C ILE A 238 -6.50 6.50 -7.05
N SER A 239 -6.76 6.17 -5.78
CA SER A 239 -6.02 5.19 -4.98
C SER A 239 -6.99 4.28 -4.22
N ALA A 240 -6.59 3.02 -4.04
CA ALA A 240 -7.27 2.03 -3.22
C ALA A 240 -7.23 2.40 -1.72
N TYR A 241 -8.02 1.70 -0.89
CA TYR A 241 -8.02 1.81 0.58
C TYR A 241 -8.45 3.17 1.15
N ARG A 242 -9.30 3.92 0.43
CA ARG A 242 -9.79 5.27 0.83
C ARG A 242 -11.19 5.28 1.43
N GLU A 243 -11.81 4.12 1.60
CA GLU A 243 -13.13 3.97 2.20
C GLU A 243 -13.21 4.48 3.65
N PHE A 244 -12.05 4.65 4.30
CA PHE A 244 -11.95 5.16 5.67
C PHE A 244 -12.61 6.52 5.88
N THR A 245 -12.64 7.35 4.84
CA THR A 245 -13.33 8.66 4.85
C THR A 245 -14.83 8.55 5.10
N ASN A 246 -15.41 7.35 4.91
CA ASN A 246 -16.84 7.09 5.01
C ASN A 246 -17.19 6.02 6.06
N TYR A 247 -16.24 5.58 6.90
CA TYR A 247 -16.51 4.48 7.84
C TYR A 247 -17.71 4.75 8.74
N ASN A 248 -17.83 5.94 9.34
CA ASN A 248 -18.97 6.27 10.18
C ASN A 248 -20.30 6.24 9.41
N ASN A 249 -20.31 6.81 8.21
CA ASN A 249 -21.50 6.83 7.34
C ASN A 249 -21.95 5.43 6.92
N ILE A 250 -20.99 4.53 6.62
CA ILE A 250 -21.28 3.15 6.25
C ILE A 250 -21.77 2.39 7.49
N PHE A 251 -21.09 2.54 8.63
CA PHE A 251 -21.45 1.88 9.87
C PHE A 251 -22.88 2.24 10.29
N CYS A 252 -23.25 3.51 10.23
CA CYS A 252 -24.60 3.97 10.61
C CYS A 252 -25.73 3.32 9.82
N LYS A 253 -25.46 2.85 8.59
CA LYS A 253 -26.43 2.18 7.72
C LYS A 253 -26.52 0.67 7.96
N LEU A 254 -25.63 0.10 8.78
CA LEU A 254 -25.66 -1.33 9.08
C LEU A 254 -26.81 -1.69 10.03
N PRO A 255 -27.37 -2.90 9.90
CA PRO A 255 -28.33 -3.43 10.87
C PRO A 255 -27.82 -3.31 12.31
N MET A 256 -28.73 -3.03 13.24
CA MET A 256 -28.38 -2.79 14.65
C MET A 256 -27.64 -3.98 15.29
N ASP A 257 -28.03 -5.20 14.96
CA ASP A 257 -27.41 -6.43 15.45
C ASP A 257 -25.96 -6.59 14.94
N ILE A 258 -25.71 -6.25 13.66
CA ILE A 258 -24.36 -6.24 13.08
C ILE A 258 -23.49 -5.18 13.78
N ARG A 259 -24.03 -3.98 14.02
CA ARG A 259 -23.32 -2.90 14.72
C ARG A 259 -22.92 -3.33 16.13
N SER A 260 -23.87 -3.81 16.93
CA SER A 260 -23.61 -4.19 18.32
C SER A 260 -22.59 -5.33 18.44
N LYS A 261 -22.74 -6.40 17.64
CA LYS A 261 -21.77 -7.50 17.59
C LYS A 261 -20.41 -7.05 17.08
N GLY A 262 -20.39 -6.17 16.08
CA GLY A 262 -19.16 -5.63 15.51
C GLY A 262 -18.33 -4.84 16.53
N LEU A 263 -18.99 -4.00 17.33
CA LEU A 263 -18.35 -3.25 18.41
C LEU A 263 -17.79 -4.15 19.51
N GLU A 264 -18.54 -5.19 19.90
CA GLU A 264 -18.08 -6.18 20.89
C GLU A 264 -16.84 -6.92 20.39
N GLN A 265 -16.87 -7.43 19.15
CA GLN A 265 -15.72 -8.09 18.53
C GLN A 265 -14.51 -7.16 18.39
N ALA A 266 -14.72 -5.90 18.02
CA ALA A 266 -13.66 -4.91 17.93
C ALA A 266 -12.99 -4.68 19.29
N LYS A 267 -13.78 -4.54 20.35
CA LYS A 267 -13.27 -4.41 21.72
C LYS A 267 -12.41 -5.61 22.11
N GLU A 268 -12.91 -6.83 21.92
CA GLU A 268 -12.15 -8.06 22.23
C GLU A 268 -10.83 -8.14 21.46
N LYS A 269 -10.84 -7.77 20.17
CA LYS A 269 -9.65 -7.78 19.31
C LYS A 269 -8.62 -6.74 19.74
N ILE A 270 -9.07 -5.54 20.10
CA ILE A 270 -8.19 -4.50 20.65
C ILE A 270 -7.57 -4.98 21.98
N GLU A 271 -8.36 -5.58 22.87
CA GLU A 271 -7.85 -6.15 24.12
C GLU A 271 -6.83 -7.26 23.89
N LEU A 272 -7.03 -8.13 22.90
CA LEU A 272 -6.05 -9.15 22.51
C LEU A 272 -4.73 -8.52 22.07
N ARG A 273 -4.78 -7.44 21.29
CA ARG A 273 -3.59 -6.69 20.85
C ARG A 273 -2.84 -6.11 22.06
N PHE A 274 -3.57 -5.52 22.99
CA PHE A 274 -3.01 -4.96 24.23
C PHE A 274 -2.52 -6.03 25.20
N LYS A 275 -3.00 -7.27 25.15
CA LYS A 275 -2.41 -8.41 25.87
C LYS A 275 -1.09 -8.91 25.25
N GLY A 276 -0.53 -8.18 24.29
CA GLY A 276 0.74 -8.53 23.66
C GLY A 276 0.63 -9.57 22.53
N LYS A 277 -0.59 -9.94 22.10
CA LYS A 277 -0.75 -10.92 21.01
C LYS A 277 -0.19 -10.37 19.70
N VAL A 278 0.73 -11.11 19.09
CA VAL A 278 1.38 -10.75 17.83
C VAL A 278 0.40 -10.84 16.67
N GLY A 279 0.44 -9.84 15.79
CA GLY A 279 -0.23 -9.90 14.48
C GLY A 279 -1.76 -9.82 14.50
N VAL A 280 -2.38 -9.34 15.59
CA VAL A 280 -3.83 -9.13 15.65
C VAL A 280 -4.25 -8.12 14.58
N ASP A 281 -4.84 -8.64 13.51
CA ASP A 281 -5.27 -7.90 12.32
C ASP A 281 -4.14 -7.10 11.63
N MET A 282 -2.89 -7.56 11.82
CA MET A 282 -1.65 -7.08 11.18
C MET A 282 -0.73 -8.26 10.86
N ARG A 283 -1.12 -9.09 9.89
CA ARG A 283 -0.49 -10.41 9.62
C ARG A 283 1.00 -10.36 9.29
N TYR A 284 1.51 -9.22 8.84
CA TYR A 284 2.93 -9.03 8.52
C TYR A 284 3.80 -8.82 9.76
N SER A 285 3.23 -8.40 10.89
CA SER A 285 3.97 -8.07 12.10
C SER A 285 4.43 -9.33 12.82
N THR A 286 5.71 -9.35 13.23
CA THR A 286 6.31 -10.51 13.90
C THR A 286 6.51 -10.31 15.40
N LYS A 287 6.31 -9.08 15.88
CA LYS A 287 6.51 -8.68 17.27
C LYS A 287 5.36 -7.79 17.72
N SER A 288 4.96 -7.90 18.98
CA SER A 288 4.01 -6.97 19.58
C SER A 288 4.75 -5.77 20.19
N ALA A 289 4.12 -4.59 20.07
CA ALA A 289 4.57 -3.37 20.73
C ALA A 289 3.92 -3.15 22.11
N TYR A 290 3.02 -4.06 22.54
CA TYR A 290 2.30 -4.04 23.82
C TYR A 290 2.66 -5.25 24.69
N GLY A 291 3.89 -5.74 24.55
CA GLY A 291 4.40 -6.84 25.38
C GLY A 291 4.71 -6.41 26.82
N GLU A 292 5.31 -7.32 27.58
CA GLU A 292 5.77 -7.06 28.94
C GLU A 292 6.78 -5.91 29.02
N HIS A 293 6.93 -5.34 30.21
CA HIS A 293 7.91 -4.31 30.49
C HIS A 293 9.30 -4.93 30.47
N LYS A 294 10.21 -4.34 29.68
CA LYS A 294 11.56 -4.87 29.47
C LYS A 294 12.66 -3.94 29.98
N HIS A 295 12.28 -2.75 30.40
CA HIS A 295 13.19 -1.68 30.80
C HIS A 295 12.79 -1.23 32.19
N GLU A 296 13.76 -0.86 33.03
CA GLU A 296 13.48 -0.32 34.36
C GLU A 296 12.72 1.01 34.24
N ARG A 297 13.14 1.86 33.29
CA ARG A 297 12.52 3.15 33.03
C ARG A 297 12.74 3.63 31.59
N LEU A 298 11.72 4.20 30.97
CA LEU A 298 11.77 4.74 29.61
C LEU A 298 11.76 6.28 29.59
N LEU A 299 10.82 6.87 30.32
CA LEU A 299 10.53 8.29 30.37
C LEU A 299 11.21 8.95 31.57
N LYS A 300 11.55 10.23 31.40
CA LYS A 300 12.21 11.03 32.44
C LYS A 300 11.20 11.42 33.51
N GLU A 301 11.60 11.40 34.79
CA GLU A 301 10.84 12.06 35.86
C GLU A 301 10.90 13.57 35.68
N SER A 302 9.75 14.14 35.36
CA SER A 302 9.64 15.54 34.99
C SER A 302 8.16 15.94 35.02
N PRO A 303 7.82 17.15 35.48
CA PRO A 303 6.46 17.66 35.41
C PRO A 303 6.08 18.13 33.99
N ARG A 304 7.03 18.17 33.05
CA ARG A 304 6.80 18.60 31.68
C ARG A 304 5.89 17.64 30.94
N ILE A 305 5.18 18.19 29.95
CA ILE A 305 4.43 17.41 28.97
C ILE A 305 5.41 16.47 28.24
N LYS A 306 5.01 15.21 28.11
CA LYS A 306 5.77 14.13 27.48
C LYS A 306 5.10 13.75 26.17
N ILE A 307 5.86 13.79 25.09
CA ILE A 307 5.36 13.61 23.73
C ILE A 307 5.99 12.38 23.10
N LEU A 308 5.17 11.49 22.55
CA LEU A 308 5.65 10.37 21.76
C LEU A 308 5.49 10.66 20.27
N VAL A 309 6.60 10.69 19.53
CA VAL A 309 6.61 10.71 18.07
C VAL A 309 6.70 9.28 17.57
N ALA A 310 5.60 8.76 17.03
CA ALA A 310 5.54 7.44 16.41
C ALA A 310 6.07 7.52 14.98
N LEU A 311 7.30 7.03 14.78
CA LEU A 311 8.03 7.14 13.52
C LEU A 311 7.50 6.17 12.47
N HIS A 312 7.39 6.68 11.24
CA HIS A 312 7.15 5.89 10.03
C HIS A 312 8.48 5.51 9.38
N CYS A 313 8.45 4.53 8.47
CA CYS A 313 9.63 4.15 7.70
C CYS A 313 9.90 5.20 6.61
N PHE A 314 11.10 5.80 6.60
CA PHE A 314 11.48 6.82 5.62
C PHE A 314 11.52 6.32 4.16
N PHE A 315 11.56 5.00 3.96
CA PHE A 315 11.64 4.37 2.64
C PHE A 315 10.30 3.79 2.17
N ASP A 316 9.24 3.95 2.96
CA ASP A 316 7.88 3.61 2.54
C ASP A 316 7.27 4.76 1.73
N SER A 317 6.12 4.51 1.11
CA SER A 317 5.31 5.56 0.48
C SER A 317 4.74 6.47 1.58
N PRO A 318 5.02 7.79 1.57
CA PRO A 318 4.30 8.76 2.39
C PRO A 318 2.91 9.10 1.82
N HIS A 319 2.62 8.82 0.54
CA HIS A 319 1.37 9.19 -0.10
C HIS A 319 0.35 8.06 -0.38
N PRO A 320 0.28 6.95 0.39
CA PRO A 320 -0.62 5.86 0.06
C PRO A 320 -2.10 6.26 0.15
N TYR A 321 -2.40 7.31 0.92
CA TYR A 321 -3.74 7.84 1.12
C TYR A 321 -3.97 9.23 0.50
N GLY A 322 -2.91 9.86 -0.05
CA GLY A 322 -2.91 11.24 -0.54
C GLY A 322 -1.85 12.10 0.15
N HIS A 323 -1.85 13.41 -0.13
CA HIS A 323 -0.91 14.36 0.46
C HIS A 323 -1.10 14.49 1.97
N ASN A 324 0.02 14.57 2.71
CA ASN A 324 0.04 14.88 4.14
C ASN A 324 0.32 16.37 4.37
N LEU A 325 0.41 16.82 5.63
CA LEU A 325 0.83 18.20 5.94
C LEU A 325 2.28 18.50 5.55
N PHE A 326 3.11 17.46 5.47
CA PHE A 326 4.50 17.52 5.03
C PHE A 326 4.69 16.60 3.80
N PRO A 327 5.64 16.92 2.90
CA PRO A 327 5.90 16.09 1.71
C PRO A 327 6.35 14.66 2.02
N ASP A 328 7.04 14.46 3.13
CA ASP A 328 7.49 13.14 3.57
C ASP A 328 7.73 13.12 5.09
N PHE A 329 8.08 11.94 5.62
CA PHE A 329 8.32 11.76 7.05
C PHE A 329 9.60 12.45 7.54
N PHE A 330 10.57 12.70 6.65
CA PHE A 330 11.81 13.39 7.00
C PHE A 330 11.56 14.89 7.18
N GLU A 331 10.77 15.51 6.31
CA GLU A 331 10.35 16.90 6.45
C GLU A 331 9.47 17.10 7.69
N TRP A 332 8.56 16.16 7.97
CA TRP A 332 7.78 16.16 9.21
C TRP A 332 8.66 16.09 10.46
N LEU A 333 9.62 15.16 10.52
CA LEU A 333 10.51 15.04 11.67
C LEU A 333 11.47 16.24 11.79
N THR A 334 11.88 16.83 10.67
CA THR A 334 12.66 18.08 10.64
C THR A 334 11.88 19.22 11.24
N PHE A 335 10.60 19.35 10.90
CA PHE A 335 9.71 20.35 11.49
C PHE A 335 9.56 20.13 13.01
N LEU A 336 9.27 18.90 13.45
CA LEU A 336 9.18 18.59 14.89
C LEU A 336 10.49 18.91 15.62
N GLY A 337 11.65 18.64 15.00
CA GLY A 337 12.96 18.97 15.54
C GLY A 337 13.10 20.45 15.89
N LYS A 338 12.62 21.34 15.01
CA LYS A 338 12.58 22.79 15.27
C LYS A 338 11.64 23.15 16.42
N ILE A 339 10.43 22.57 16.43
CA ILE A 339 9.46 22.77 17.53
C ILE A 339 10.05 22.34 18.89
N THR A 340 10.91 21.31 18.93
CA THR A 340 11.58 20.94 20.19
C THR A 340 12.42 22.09 20.74
N GLN A 341 13.01 22.92 19.89
CA GLN A 341 13.84 24.06 20.32
C GLN A 341 12.99 25.21 20.87
N GLU A 342 11.73 25.29 20.45
CA GLU A 342 10.76 26.35 20.79
C GLU A 342 9.88 26.00 22.00
N THR A 343 9.88 24.73 22.43
CA THR A 343 9.01 24.22 23.51
C THR A 343 9.81 23.61 24.67
N ASP A 344 9.21 23.61 25.88
CA ASP A 344 9.80 22.96 27.07
C ASP A 344 9.08 21.64 27.43
N TYR A 345 9.09 20.71 26.47
CA TYR A 345 8.51 19.38 26.62
C TYR A 345 9.60 18.29 26.59
N ASP A 346 9.26 17.10 27.06
CA ASP A 346 10.11 15.92 26.93
C ASP A 346 9.69 15.12 25.69
N TRP A 347 10.58 15.04 24.69
CA TRP A 347 10.28 14.48 23.37
C TRP A 347 10.88 13.08 23.19
N TYR A 348 10.03 12.11 22.89
CA TYR A 348 10.41 10.70 22.72
C TYR A 348 10.14 10.22 21.30
N LEU A 349 11.14 9.66 20.64
CA LEU A 349 11.00 9.02 19.33
C LEU A 349 10.84 7.50 19.54
N LYS A 350 9.95 6.86 18.78
CA LYS A 350 9.83 5.40 18.78
C LYS A 350 9.59 4.84 17.38
N THR A 351 10.36 3.82 17.02
CA THR A 351 10.20 3.06 15.78
C THR A 351 9.21 1.90 15.96
N HIS A 352 8.66 1.41 14.84
CA HIS A 352 7.94 0.13 14.83
C HIS A 352 8.89 -1.04 15.19
N PRO A 353 8.46 -2.08 15.92
CA PRO A 353 9.34 -3.20 16.31
C PRO A 353 9.99 -3.97 15.14
N ASP A 354 9.35 -3.92 13.98
CA ASP A 354 9.80 -4.51 12.70
C ASP A 354 10.39 -3.46 11.73
N TYR A 355 11.05 -2.40 12.24
CA TYR A 355 11.63 -1.33 11.41
C TYR A 355 12.76 -1.82 10.48
N LEU A 356 12.95 -1.13 9.35
CA LEU A 356 14.09 -1.42 8.46
C LEU A 356 15.38 -0.79 9.02
N PRO A 357 16.50 -1.53 9.11
CA PRO A 357 17.75 -1.05 9.72
C PRO A 357 18.26 0.29 9.20
N GLY A 358 18.03 0.60 7.91
CA GLY A 358 18.43 1.86 7.30
C GLY A 358 17.78 3.12 7.91
N ASN A 359 16.72 2.98 8.70
CA ASN A 359 16.10 4.12 9.40
C ASN A 359 16.98 4.65 10.55
N ILE A 360 17.74 3.79 11.23
CA ILE A 360 18.46 4.17 12.46
C ILE A 360 19.53 5.24 12.21
N PRO A 361 20.38 5.15 11.18
CA PRO A 361 21.34 6.21 10.88
C PRO A 361 20.67 7.58 10.66
N ILE A 362 19.50 7.61 10.01
CA ILE A 362 18.73 8.85 9.80
C ILE A 362 18.21 9.38 11.14
N ILE A 363 17.64 8.51 11.98
CA ILE A 363 17.12 8.91 13.29
C ILE A 363 18.25 9.45 14.19
N ASN A 364 19.42 8.80 14.18
CA ASN A 364 20.57 9.26 14.96
C ASN A 364 21.04 10.65 14.52
N SER A 365 21.04 10.95 13.21
CA SER A 365 21.39 12.31 12.75
C SER A 365 20.38 13.36 13.21
N PHE A 366 19.10 13.00 13.34
CA PHE A 366 18.10 13.88 13.96
C PHE A 366 18.35 14.11 15.45
N ILE A 367 18.77 13.10 16.21
CA ILE A 367 19.09 13.24 17.64
C ILE A 367 20.32 14.12 17.81
N GLU A 368 21.36 13.92 17.00
CA GLU A 368 22.56 14.77 17.00
C GLU A 368 22.22 16.23 16.70
N LYS A 369 21.32 16.47 15.72
CA LYS A 369 20.88 17.80 15.33
C LYS A 369 19.91 18.44 16.33
N TYR A 370 19.04 17.65 16.95
CA TYR A 370 17.99 18.10 17.87
C TYR A 370 18.06 17.28 19.18
N PRO A 371 18.98 17.63 20.10
CA PRO A 371 19.32 16.80 21.27
C PRO A 371 18.20 16.68 22.32
N LYS A 372 17.10 17.43 22.19
CA LYS A 372 15.90 17.25 23.01
C LYS A 372 15.11 15.98 22.64
N PHE A 373 15.34 15.41 21.45
CA PHE A 373 14.80 14.10 21.11
C PHE A 373 15.53 12.98 21.85
N LYS A 374 14.75 12.08 22.46
CA LYS A 374 15.24 10.82 23.02
C LYS A 374 14.65 9.65 22.23
N LEU A 375 15.49 8.85 21.58
CA LEU A 375 15.05 7.60 20.98
C LEU A 375 14.82 6.54 22.06
N LEU A 376 13.60 6.00 22.11
CA LEU A 376 13.26 4.86 22.95
C LEU A 376 13.73 3.56 22.30
N PRO A 377 14.07 2.53 23.10
CA PRO A 377 14.30 1.19 22.58
C PRO A 377 13.14 0.71 21.70
N SER A 378 13.49 0.07 20.57
CA SER A 378 12.47 -0.40 19.61
C SER A 378 11.49 -1.41 20.22
N ASP A 379 11.93 -2.17 21.23
CA ASP A 379 11.16 -3.17 21.95
C ASP A 379 10.45 -2.65 23.21
N SER A 380 10.53 -1.35 23.50
CA SER A 380 9.79 -0.73 24.60
C SER A 380 8.29 -0.99 24.45
N SER A 381 7.64 -1.35 25.55
CA SER A 381 6.19 -1.54 25.60
C SER A 381 5.47 -0.20 25.59
N HIS A 382 4.42 -0.07 24.77
CA HIS A 382 3.55 1.10 24.83
C HIS A 382 2.78 1.20 26.15
N HIS A 383 2.51 0.08 26.84
CA HIS A 383 1.93 0.11 28.19
C HIS A 383 2.85 0.85 29.16
N GLN A 384 4.12 0.45 29.19
CA GLN A 384 5.12 1.12 30.02
C GLN A 384 5.24 2.62 29.70
N ILE A 385 5.27 2.99 28.42
CA ILE A 385 5.33 4.40 28.01
C ILE A 385 4.12 5.18 28.53
N ILE A 386 2.93 4.58 28.52
CA ILE A 386 1.70 5.22 28.99
C ILE A 386 1.67 5.31 30.53
N GLU A 387 2.01 4.22 31.22
CA GLU A 387 2.09 4.17 32.68
C GLU A 387 3.12 5.14 33.26
N GLU A 388 4.24 5.35 32.55
CA GLU A 388 5.25 6.34 32.93
C GLU A 388 4.85 7.80 32.58
N GLY A 389 3.63 8.02 32.08
CA GLY A 389 2.99 9.32 32.01
C GLY A 389 3.17 10.07 30.69
N ILE A 390 3.13 9.37 29.54
CA ILE A 390 3.05 10.05 28.24
C ILE A 390 1.74 10.86 28.13
N ASN A 391 1.79 12.08 27.60
CA ASN A 391 0.61 12.96 27.53
C ASN A 391 -0.06 12.94 26.16
N VAL A 392 0.72 12.89 25.09
CA VAL A 392 0.21 12.96 23.71
C VAL A 392 1.11 12.16 22.77
N ALA A 393 0.51 11.57 21.74
CA ALA A 393 1.25 10.96 20.64
C ALA A 393 1.08 11.73 19.33
N LEU A 394 2.12 11.72 18.51
CA LEU A 394 2.15 12.33 17.19
C LEU A 394 2.41 11.25 16.14
N SER A 395 1.66 11.29 15.05
CA SER A 395 1.87 10.44 13.88
C SER A 395 1.38 11.14 12.62
N THR A 396 1.78 10.72 11.43
CA THR A 396 1.07 11.11 10.20
C THR A 396 -0.23 10.32 10.07
N TYR A 397 -0.15 9.00 9.89
CA TYR A 397 -1.32 8.12 9.73
C TYR A 397 -1.14 6.73 10.36
N GLY A 398 -0.25 6.63 11.36
CA GLY A 398 0.07 5.35 12.00
C GLY A 398 -1.11 4.74 12.74
N THR A 399 -1.08 3.42 12.91
CA THR A 399 -2.06 2.67 13.72
C THR A 399 -2.12 3.15 15.17
N ILE A 400 -1.06 3.80 15.66
CA ILE A 400 -0.99 4.43 16.98
C ILE A 400 -2.19 5.36 17.25
N GLY A 401 -2.78 5.97 16.20
CA GLY A 401 -3.95 6.84 16.31
C GLY A 401 -5.12 6.21 17.07
N PHE A 402 -5.57 5.02 16.64
CA PHE A 402 -6.65 4.32 17.33
C PHE A 402 -6.17 3.63 18.61
N GLU A 403 -4.91 3.17 18.64
CA GLU A 403 -4.40 2.40 19.77
C GLU A 403 -4.26 3.27 21.02
N TYR A 404 -3.66 4.46 20.90
CA TYR A 404 -3.52 5.40 22.01
C TYR A 404 -4.86 5.99 22.40
N ALA A 405 -5.74 6.27 21.44
CA ALA A 405 -7.10 6.69 21.73
C ALA A 405 -7.86 5.64 22.57
N ALA A 406 -7.75 4.34 22.24
CA ALA A 406 -8.37 3.27 23.04
C ALA A 406 -7.87 3.24 24.51
N LEU A 407 -6.61 3.63 24.72
CA LEU A 407 -5.95 3.74 26.03
C LEU A 407 -6.14 5.13 26.68
N GLY A 408 -6.89 6.04 26.06
CA GLY A 408 -7.23 7.35 26.62
C GLY A 408 -6.18 8.43 26.41
N ILE A 409 -5.20 8.22 25.51
CA ILE A 409 -4.16 9.21 25.20
C ILE A 409 -4.49 9.91 23.87
N PRO A 410 -4.51 11.26 23.81
CA PRO A 410 -4.77 11.99 22.58
C PRO A 410 -3.66 11.75 21.55
N VAL A 411 -4.06 11.74 20.27
CA VAL A 411 -3.14 11.64 19.13
C VAL A 411 -3.41 12.76 18.16
N ILE A 412 -2.34 13.41 17.67
CA ILE A 412 -2.41 14.43 16.62
C ILE A 412 -1.86 13.84 15.32
N ASN A 413 -2.69 13.84 14.27
CA ASN A 413 -2.36 13.29 12.97
C ASN A 413 -1.86 14.37 12.00
N ALA A 414 -0.60 14.31 11.59
CA ALA A 414 0.01 15.25 10.64
C ALA A 414 -0.38 14.97 9.16
N SER A 415 -1.65 14.64 8.91
CA SER A 415 -2.15 14.31 7.58
C SER A 415 -3.63 14.61 7.41
N LEU A 416 -3.98 15.17 6.26
CA LEU A 416 -5.35 15.37 5.79
C LEU A 416 -6.01 14.07 5.34
N ASN A 417 -5.22 13.02 5.11
CA ASN A 417 -5.64 11.76 4.53
C ASN A 417 -5.20 10.60 5.42
N ASN A 418 -5.63 10.60 6.69
CA ASN A 418 -5.32 9.52 7.62
C ASN A 418 -6.54 8.59 7.82
N PRO A 419 -6.33 7.28 8.11
CA PRO A 419 -7.42 6.32 8.30
C PRO A 419 -8.43 6.68 9.41
N HIS A 420 -8.05 7.54 10.35
CA HIS A 420 -8.85 7.91 11.52
C HIS A 420 -9.70 9.17 11.29
N ILE A 421 -9.59 9.82 10.13
CA ILE A 421 -10.16 11.14 9.82
C ILE A 421 -11.69 11.22 9.92
N ALA A 422 -12.39 10.08 9.82
CA ALA A 422 -13.86 10.02 9.92
C ALA A 422 -14.37 10.07 11.37
N TYR A 423 -13.47 10.13 12.36
CA TYR A 423 -13.79 10.08 13.79
C TYR A 423 -13.07 11.19 14.57
N ASN A 424 -13.64 11.54 15.73
CA ASN A 424 -13.18 12.65 16.56
C ASN A 424 -12.27 12.20 17.72
N PHE A 425 -11.94 10.90 17.82
CA PHE A 425 -11.02 10.40 18.85
C PHE A 425 -9.54 10.77 18.60
N ASN A 426 -9.21 11.42 17.48
CA ASN A 426 -7.90 12.00 17.16
C ASN A 426 -8.05 13.46 16.73
N ILE A 427 -6.96 14.23 16.80
CA ILE A 427 -6.90 15.63 16.38
C ILE A 427 -6.33 15.70 14.96
N HIS A 428 -7.05 16.39 14.07
CA HIS A 428 -6.77 16.41 12.63
C HIS A 428 -6.50 17.84 12.14
N PRO A 429 -5.29 18.38 12.36
CA PRO A 429 -4.90 19.69 11.84
C PRO A 429 -5.04 19.77 10.31
N LYS A 430 -5.50 20.91 9.82
CA LYS A 430 -5.76 21.15 8.38
C LYS A 430 -4.60 21.83 7.66
N SER A 431 -3.62 22.33 8.40
CA SER A 431 -2.47 23.08 7.87
C SER A 431 -1.22 22.88 8.74
N VAL A 432 -0.05 23.25 8.21
CA VAL A 432 1.20 23.22 8.98
C VAL A 432 1.15 24.26 10.11
N GLU A 433 0.47 25.38 9.87
CA GLU A 433 0.27 26.48 10.82
C GLU A 433 -0.58 26.01 12.00
N GLU A 434 -1.74 25.38 11.73
CA GLU A 434 -2.60 24.80 12.78
C GLU A 434 -1.88 23.69 13.55
N TYR A 435 -1.08 22.86 12.85
CA TYR A 435 -0.27 21.86 13.51
C TYR A 435 0.79 22.49 14.43
N SER A 436 1.43 23.57 14.00
CA SER A 436 2.38 24.33 14.82
C SER A 436 1.70 24.93 16.04
N GLU A 437 0.54 25.56 15.88
CA GLU A 437 -0.22 26.18 16.97
C GLU A 437 -0.62 25.15 18.04
N LEU A 438 -1.12 23.98 17.62
CA LEU A 438 -1.41 22.86 18.52
C LEU A 438 -0.18 22.42 19.29
N LEU A 439 0.96 22.24 18.60
CA LEU A 439 2.20 21.81 19.25
C LEU A 439 2.79 22.84 20.21
N HIS A 440 2.48 24.13 20.06
CA HIS A 440 2.90 25.16 21.02
C HIS A 440 1.96 25.28 22.24
N ASN A 441 0.79 24.66 22.20
CA ASN A 441 -0.27 24.80 23.20
C ASN A 441 -0.80 23.43 23.65
N LEU A 442 0.07 22.42 23.79
CA LEU A 442 -0.34 21.06 24.14
C LEU A 442 -1.00 20.95 25.53
N ASP A 443 -0.68 21.87 26.43
CA ASP A 443 -1.30 22.02 27.76
C ASP A 443 -2.80 22.37 27.69
N LYS A 444 -3.25 22.91 26.56
CA LYS A 444 -4.64 23.33 26.32
C LYS A 444 -5.46 22.27 25.56
N ILE A 445 -4.87 21.12 25.22
CA ILE A 445 -5.59 20.05 24.53
C ILE A 445 -6.60 19.42 25.51
N ASP A 446 -7.88 19.60 25.20
CA ASP A 446 -9.01 18.96 25.89
C ASP A 446 -9.80 18.07 24.91
N LEU A 447 -9.20 16.93 24.53
CA LEU A 447 -9.84 15.97 23.64
C LEU A 447 -10.63 14.93 24.44
N LYS A 448 -11.96 14.97 24.35
CA LYS A 448 -12.82 13.92 24.91
C LYS A 448 -12.91 12.73 23.96
N ILE A 449 -12.17 11.67 24.27
CA ILE A 449 -12.17 10.44 23.47
C ILE A 449 -13.44 9.60 23.73
N ASP A 450 -14.25 9.38 22.70
CA ASP A 450 -15.29 8.35 22.72
C ASP A 450 -14.71 6.99 22.28
N LYS A 451 -14.55 6.07 23.23
CA LYS A 451 -14.06 4.71 22.94
C LYS A 451 -14.96 3.94 21.98
N LYS A 452 -16.25 4.27 21.89
CA LYS A 452 -17.16 3.64 20.94
C LYS A 452 -16.77 3.97 19.50
N GLU A 453 -16.36 5.21 19.21
CA GLU A 453 -15.84 5.58 17.89
C GLU A 453 -14.56 4.80 17.55
N VAL A 454 -13.70 4.56 18.55
CA VAL A 454 -12.49 3.74 18.35
C VAL A 454 -12.85 2.29 17.98
N TYR A 455 -13.84 1.71 18.65
CA TYR A 455 -14.34 0.36 18.35
C TYR A 455 -15.04 0.31 16.97
N GLU A 456 -15.77 1.36 16.62
CA GLU A 456 -16.40 1.50 15.31
C GLU A 456 -15.37 1.55 14.19
N TYR A 457 -14.35 2.41 14.32
CA TYR A 457 -13.21 2.47 13.41
C TYR A 457 -12.57 1.09 13.25
N TYR A 458 -12.27 0.42 14.36
CA TYR A 458 -11.59 -0.87 14.33
C TYR A 458 -12.43 -1.94 13.63
N PHE A 459 -13.72 -2.03 13.96
CA PHE A 459 -14.66 -2.92 13.32
C PHE A 459 -14.68 -2.68 11.81
N MET A 460 -14.86 -1.42 11.39
CA MET A 460 -14.94 -1.07 9.98
C MET A 460 -13.65 -1.41 9.24
N LYS A 461 -12.50 -0.97 9.75
CA LYS A 461 -11.19 -1.18 9.11
C LYS A 461 -10.77 -2.64 9.03
N HIS A 462 -10.93 -3.38 10.14
CA HIS A 462 -10.27 -4.67 10.31
C HIS A 462 -11.22 -5.87 10.22
N LEU A 463 -12.53 -5.70 10.38
CA LEU A 463 -13.49 -6.81 10.44
C LEU A 463 -14.53 -6.74 9.33
N TYR A 464 -15.14 -5.58 9.11
CA TYR A 464 -16.24 -5.43 8.15
C TYR A 464 -15.76 -5.31 6.70
N MET A 465 -14.73 -4.50 6.43
CA MET A 465 -14.24 -4.28 5.06
C MET A 465 -13.47 -5.46 4.47
N LYS A 466 -13.09 -6.45 5.29
CA LYS A 466 -12.46 -7.66 4.77
C LYS A 466 -13.51 -8.49 4.03
N ASN A 467 -13.26 -8.74 2.75
CA ASN A 467 -14.08 -9.66 1.97
C ASN A 467 -13.26 -10.92 1.62
N ASN A 468 -13.83 -12.09 1.88
CA ASN A 468 -13.25 -13.39 1.54
C ASN A 468 -13.61 -13.73 0.08
N TRP A 469 -13.41 -12.78 -0.85
CA TRP A 469 -13.88 -12.92 -2.23
C TRP A 469 -13.12 -14.00 -3.00
N LEU A 470 -11.80 -14.12 -2.73
CA LEU A 470 -10.93 -15.07 -3.40
C LEU A 470 -10.74 -16.36 -2.60
N PHE A 471 -10.47 -16.27 -1.30
CA PHE A 471 -10.32 -17.44 -0.43
C PHE A 471 -11.50 -17.48 0.54
N ASP A 472 -12.12 -18.65 0.71
CA ASP A 472 -13.32 -18.79 1.57
C ASP A 472 -13.07 -18.28 2.99
N ASN A 473 -11.84 -18.47 3.49
CA ASN A 473 -11.34 -17.85 4.69
C ASN A 473 -9.86 -17.50 4.50
N HIS A 474 -9.56 -16.22 4.27
CA HIS A 474 -8.19 -15.76 4.06
C HIS A 474 -7.29 -15.99 5.28
N ASP A 475 -7.79 -15.74 6.50
CA ASP A 475 -7.03 -15.96 7.73
C ASP A 475 -6.63 -17.42 7.91
N GLN A 476 -7.56 -18.34 7.65
CA GLN A 476 -7.29 -19.77 7.69
C GLN A 476 -6.27 -20.18 6.63
N MET A 477 -6.39 -19.65 5.41
CA MET A 477 -5.40 -19.89 4.34
C MET A 477 -3.99 -19.44 4.78
N ILE A 478 -3.84 -18.25 5.37
CA ILE A 478 -2.55 -17.77 5.86
C ILE A 478 -1.97 -18.69 6.93
N LYS A 479 -2.82 -19.20 7.85
CA LYS A 479 -2.42 -20.16 8.88
C LYS A 479 -1.95 -21.48 8.26
N ASP A 480 -2.72 -22.03 7.32
CA ASP A 480 -2.42 -23.31 6.66
C ASP A 480 -1.12 -23.26 5.85
N LEU A 481 -0.80 -22.11 5.26
CA LEU A 481 0.47 -21.91 4.56
C LEU A 481 1.69 -21.82 5.49
N GLY A 482 1.47 -21.59 6.79
CA GLY A 482 2.52 -21.36 7.78
C GLY A 482 2.98 -19.90 7.86
N GLY A 483 2.10 -18.93 7.63
CA GLY A 483 2.33 -17.51 7.88
C GLY A 483 2.23 -16.60 6.65
N TYR A 484 2.13 -15.28 6.90
CA TYR A 484 1.80 -14.25 5.90
C TYR A 484 2.71 -14.25 4.67
N SER A 485 4.03 -14.37 4.86
CA SER A 485 5.00 -14.34 3.77
C SER A 485 4.86 -15.52 2.81
N LYS A 486 4.25 -16.63 3.23
CA LYS A 486 4.12 -17.85 2.42
C LYS A 486 3.09 -17.69 1.29
N GLN A 487 2.16 -16.73 1.40
CA GLN A 487 1.23 -16.43 0.32
C GLN A 487 1.90 -15.87 -0.94
N PHE A 488 3.11 -15.31 -0.78
CA PHE A 488 3.91 -14.79 -1.89
C PHE A 488 4.87 -15.83 -2.46
N THR A 489 4.64 -17.12 -2.16
CA THR A 489 5.40 -18.24 -2.69
C THR A 489 4.47 -19.25 -3.36
N SER A 490 5.01 -20.17 -4.14
CA SER A 490 4.24 -21.21 -4.85
C SER A 490 3.43 -22.14 -3.94
N LYS A 491 3.63 -22.11 -2.61
CA LYS A 491 2.76 -22.79 -1.65
C LYS A 491 1.29 -22.37 -1.75
N VAL A 492 1.00 -21.10 -2.05
CA VAL A 492 -0.38 -20.63 -2.21
C VAL A 492 -1.08 -21.29 -3.40
N TYR A 493 -0.33 -21.63 -4.45
CA TYR A 493 -0.89 -22.32 -5.60
C TYR A 493 -1.29 -23.75 -5.27
N GLU A 494 -0.48 -24.47 -4.50
CA GLU A 494 -0.83 -25.81 -4.03
C GLU A 494 -2.09 -25.77 -3.16
N TYR A 495 -2.17 -24.80 -2.23
CA TYR A 495 -3.37 -24.58 -1.42
C TYR A 495 -4.59 -24.29 -2.29
N TRP A 496 -4.44 -23.41 -3.28
CA TRP A 496 -5.50 -23.04 -4.22
C TRP A 496 -6.06 -24.26 -4.97
N ILE A 497 -5.18 -25.05 -5.58
CA ILE A 497 -5.57 -26.23 -6.37
C ILE A 497 -6.28 -27.25 -5.49
N LYS A 498 -5.79 -27.51 -4.27
CA LYS A 498 -6.44 -28.46 -3.33
C LYS A 498 -7.84 -28.03 -2.92
N ASN A 499 -8.10 -26.72 -2.86
CA ASN A 499 -9.38 -26.16 -2.40
C ASN A 499 -10.30 -25.73 -3.56
N TYR A 500 -9.89 -25.95 -4.80
CA TYR A 500 -10.64 -25.61 -5.99
C TYR A 500 -11.87 -26.51 -6.16
N THR A 501 -13.02 -25.90 -6.46
CA THR A 501 -14.20 -26.61 -6.96
C THR A 501 -14.86 -25.80 -8.06
N LEU A 502 -15.58 -26.47 -8.97
CA LEU A 502 -16.28 -25.79 -10.05
C LEU A 502 -17.35 -24.80 -9.53
N VAL A 503 -18.00 -25.11 -8.41
CA VAL A 503 -18.98 -24.23 -7.75
C VAL A 503 -18.29 -22.95 -7.25
N LYS A 504 -17.19 -23.08 -6.50
CA LYS A 504 -16.41 -21.93 -6.01
C LYS A 504 -15.90 -21.06 -7.14
N HIS A 505 -15.43 -21.68 -8.23
CA HIS A 505 -14.98 -20.99 -9.43
C HIS A 505 -16.09 -20.15 -10.07
N LYS A 506 -17.27 -20.76 -10.32
CA LYS A 506 -18.45 -20.06 -10.88
C LYS A 506 -18.93 -18.92 -9.98
N ASN A 507 -18.91 -19.11 -8.67
CA ASN A 507 -19.29 -18.06 -7.73
C ASN A 507 -18.34 -16.86 -7.79
N LYS A 508 -17.02 -17.09 -7.85
CA LYS A 508 -16.03 -16.02 -7.99
C LYS A 508 -16.21 -15.22 -9.27
N ILE A 509 -16.45 -15.89 -10.41
CA ILE A 509 -16.76 -15.22 -11.67
C ILE A 509 -18.05 -14.39 -11.55
N SER A 510 -19.09 -14.94 -10.94
CA SER A 510 -20.35 -14.22 -10.75
C SER A 510 -20.20 -12.98 -9.85
N THR A 511 -19.45 -13.10 -8.77
CA THR A 511 -19.11 -12.00 -7.86
C THR A 511 -18.38 -10.89 -8.62
N LEU A 512 -17.38 -11.24 -9.43
CA LEU A 512 -16.62 -10.27 -10.23
C LEU A 512 -17.50 -9.58 -11.28
N ASN A 513 -18.37 -10.32 -11.97
CA ASN A 513 -19.33 -9.72 -12.92
C ASN A 513 -20.21 -8.69 -12.22
N SER A 514 -20.82 -9.07 -11.08
CA SER A 514 -21.67 -8.18 -10.28
C SER A 514 -20.91 -6.91 -9.86
N PHE A 515 -19.69 -7.06 -9.34
CA PHE A 515 -18.84 -5.94 -8.97
C PHE A 515 -18.51 -5.02 -10.17
N ILE A 516 -18.06 -5.59 -11.29
CA ILE A 516 -17.67 -4.80 -12.48
C ILE A 516 -18.87 -4.06 -13.07
N GLU A 517 -20.06 -4.65 -13.03
CA GLU A 517 -21.32 -4.06 -13.48
C GLU A 517 -21.82 -2.94 -12.57
N SER A 518 -21.71 -3.11 -11.24
CA SER A 518 -22.12 -2.11 -10.25
C SER A 518 -21.40 -0.77 -10.40
N LYS A 519 -20.16 -0.80 -10.91
CA LYS A 519 -19.21 0.33 -10.92
C LYS A 519 -18.84 0.86 -9.54
N ASP A 520 -19.11 0.11 -8.48
CA ASP A 520 -18.73 0.49 -7.13
C ASP A 520 -17.22 0.59 -6.96
N PHE A 521 -16.79 1.47 -6.05
CA PHE A 521 -15.37 1.72 -5.78
C PHE A 521 -14.66 0.50 -5.19
N PHE A 522 -15.35 -0.30 -4.40
CA PHE A 522 -14.80 -1.44 -3.66
C PHE A 522 -15.74 -2.65 -3.71
N LEU A 523 -15.17 -3.85 -3.76
CA LEU A 523 -15.94 -5.08 -3.70
C LEU A 523 -16.53 -5.26 -2.29
N GLU A 524 -17.81 -4.95 -2.13
CA GLU A 524 -18.54 -5.16 -0.88
C GLU A 524 -19.26 -6.52 -0.80
N SER A 525 -19.75 -6.85 0.39
CA SER A 525 -20.51 -8.07 0.67
C SER A 525 -21.75 -8.25 -0.21
N LYS A 526 -22.36 -7.17 -0.70
CA LYS A 526 -23.51 -7.18 -1.62
C LYS A 526 -23.20 -7.81 -2.99
N HIS A 527 -21.93 -7.84 -3.40
CA HIS A 527 -21.50 -8.48 -4.64
C HIS A 527 -21.26 -9.98 -4.48
N LEU A 528 -21.03 -10.44 -3.24
CA LEU A 528 -20.71 -11.83 -2.97
C LEU A 528 -21.96 -12.68 -3.18
N LYS A 529 -21.86 -13.72 -4.02
CA LYS A 529 -22.85 -14.80 -3.99
C LYS A 529 -22.72 -15.55 -2.66
N ARG A 530 -23.75 -15.45 -1.82
CA ARG A 530 -23.89 -16.31 -0.65
C ARG A 530 -24.28 -17.71 -1.13
N ASN A 531 -23.56 -18.71 -0.63
CA ASN A 531 -23.97 -20.12 -0.79
C ASN A 531 -25.17 -20.40 0.09
#